data_AF-E5RIL9-F1
#
_entry.id   AF-E5RIL9-F1
#
_cell.length_a   1.000
_cell.length_b   1.000
_cell.length_c   1.000
_cell.angle_alpha   90.00
_cell.angle_beta   90.00
_cell.angle_gamma   90.00
#
_symmetry.space_group_name_H-M   'P 1'
#
loop_
_entity.id
_entity.type
_entity.pdbx_description
1 polymer ?
#
loop_
_entity_poly.entity_id
_entity_poly.type
_entity_poly.pdbx_seq_one_letter_code
_entity_poly.pdbx_strand_id
1 'polypeptide(L)'
;MLILTKTAGVFFKPSKRKVYEFLRSFNFHPGTLFLHKIVLGIETSCDDTAAAVVDETGNVLGEAIHSQTEVHLKTGGIVPPAAQQLHRENIQRIVQEALSASGVSPSDLSAIATTIKPGLALSLGVGLSFSLQLVGQLKKPFIPIHHMEAHALTIRLTNKVEFPFLVLLISGGHCLLALVQGVSDFLLLGKSLDIAPGDMLDK
;
A
#
# COMPACT_ATOMS: atom_id res chain seq x y z
N MET A 1 4.94 2.06 74.17
CA MET A 1 4.82 2.75 72.87
C MET A 1 5.19 1.75 71.78
N LEU A 2 4.17 1.08 71.21
CA LEU A 2 4.10 0.23 69.99
C LEU A 2 5.28 -0.73 69.70
N ILE A 3 5.26 -2.04 69.99
CA ILE A 3 4.48 -3.17 69.41
C ILE A 3 4.35 -3.13 67.86
N LEU A 4 5.13 -3.97 67.15
CA LEU A 4 4.61 -5.09 66.32
C LEU A 4 5.74 -5.94 65.69
N THR A 5 5.59 -7.24 65.87
CA THR A 5 6.42 -8.37 65.43
C THR A 5 6.00 -8.94 64.07
N LYS A 6 7.00 -9.45 63.31
CA LYS A 6 6.98 -10.49 62.24
C LYS A 6 5.68 -10.80 61.48
N THR A 7 5.75 -10.79 60.15
CA THR A 7 5.34 -11.93 59.30
C THR A 7 6.12 -11.94 57.97
N ALA A 8 6.86 -13.03 57.72
CA ALA A 8 7.45 -13.33 56.43
C ALA A 8 6.35 -13.92 55.53
N GLY A 9 5.87 -13.13 54.56
CA GLY A 9 4.99 -13.59 53.51
C GLY A 9 5.81 -14.12 52.32
N VAL A 10 5.84 -15.44 52.16
CA VAL A 10 6.38 -16.10 50.95
C VAL A 10 5.42 -15.81 49.80
N PHE A 11 5.79 -14.86 48.92
CA PHE A 11 5.12 -14.68 47.65
C PHE A 11 5.47 -15.85 46.72
N PHE A 12 4.51 -16.75 46.51
CA PHE A 12 4.64 -17.86 45.57
C PHE A 12 4.63 -17.31 44.14
N LYS A 13 5.81 -17.15 43.53
CA LYS A 13 5.94 -16.79 42.12
C LYS A 13 5.50 -18.00 41.29
N PRO A 14 4.43 -17.93 40.48
CA PRO A 14 3.97 -19.09 39.73
C PRO A 14 5.06 -19.54 38.75
N SER A 15 5.34 -20.84 38.74
CA SER A 15 6.29 -21.46 37.82
C SER A 15 5.94 -21.10 36.37
N LYS A 16 6.94 -20.68 35.58
CA LYS A 16 6.81 -20.34 34.15
C LYS A 16 6.02 -21.39 33.37
N ARG A 17 6.09 -22.67 33.78
CA ARG A 17 5.33 -23.78 33.17
C ARG A 17 3.81 -23.59 33.19
N LYS A 18 3.22 -23.10 34.29
CA LYS A 18 1.76 -22.90 34.39
C LYS A 18 1.25 -21.77 33.48
N VAL A 19 2.09 -20.76 33.22
CA VAL A 19 1.77 -19.67 32.29
C VAL A 19 1.77 -20.18 30.85
N TYR A 20 2.74 -21.01 30.49
CA TYR A 20 2.81 -21.63 29.16
C TYR A 20 1.67 -22.64 28.91
N GLU A 21 1.23 -23.39 29.92
CA GLU A 21 0.08 -24.29 29.79
C GLU A 21 -1.24 -23.53 29.69
N PHE A 22 -1.39 -22.39 30.38
CA PHE A 22 -2.56 -21.51 30.26
C PHE A 22 -2.64 -20.83 28.89
N LEU A 23 -1.51 -20.46 28.30
CA LEU A 23 -1.47 -19.89 26.94
C LEU A 23 -1.79 -20.93 25.85
N ARG A 24 -1.64 -22.23 26.15
CA ARG A 24 -2.03 -23.34 25.25
C ARG A 24 -3.53 -23.66 25.24
N SER A 25 -4.33 -23.11 26.16
CA SER A 25 -5.78 -23.33 26.16
C SER A 25 -6.56 -22.36 25.26
N PHE A 26 -5.87 -21.42 24.60
CA PHE A 26 -6.48 -20.60 23.57
C PHE A 26 -6.36 -21.31 22.22
N ASN A 27 -7.52 -21.56 21.59
CA ASN A 27 -7.63 -22.10 20.24
C ASN A 27 -6.91 -21.20 19.23
N PHE A 28 -5.61 -21.41 19.10
CA PHE A 28 -4.78 -20.77 18.09
C PHE A 28 -5.13 -21.42 16.75
N HIS A 29 -5.89 -20.70 15.92
CA HIS A 29 -5.95 -21.03 14.51
C HIS A 29 -4.54 -20.77 13.96
N PRO A 30 -3.88 -21.75 13.34
CA PRO A 30 -2.57 -21.54 12.75
C PRO A 30 -2.75 -20.73 11.45
N GLY A 31 -3.10 -19.45 11.59
CA GLY A 31 -2.84 -18.47 10.56
C GLY A 31 -1.33 -18.33 10.46
N THR A 32 -0.80 -18.44 9.26
CA THR A 32 0.61 -18.19 8.94
C THR A 32 1.09 -16.95 9.69
N LEU A 33 1.99 -17.13 10.66
CA LEU A 33 2.46 -16.04 11.50
C LEU A 33 3.44 -15.21 10.65
N PHE A 34 2.93 -14.23 9.93
CA PHE A 34 3.77 -13.27 9.24
C PHE A 34 4.48 -12.42 10.30
N LEU A 35 5.79 -12.67 10.47
CA LEU A 35 6.70 -11.83 11.25
C LEU A 35 6.94 -10.46 10.58
N HIS A 36 6.39 -10.28 9.39
CA HIS A 36 6.64 -9.22 8.44
C HIS A 36 5.47 -8.21 8.40
N LYS A 37 5.78 -6.91 8.24
CA LYS A 37 4.77 -5.85 8.07
C LYS A 37 4.25 -5.91 6.63
N ILE A 38 2.97 -6.23 6.50
CA ILE A 38 2.32 -6.36 5.19
C ILE A 38 1.44 -5.15 4.90
N VAL A 39 1.56 -4.59 3.70
CA VAL A 39 0.78 -3.42 3.27
C VAL A 39 -0.05 -3.77 2.04
N LEU A 40 -1.31 -3.36 2.03
CA LEU A 40 -2.16 -3.36 0.83
C LEU A 40 -2.01 -2.00 0.14
N GLY A 41 -1.44 -1.97 -1.06
CA GLY A 41 -1.40 -0.82 -1.96
C GLY A 41 -2.58 -0.79 -2.92
N ILE A 42 -3.17 0.39 -3.17
CA ILE A 42 -4.27 0.62 -4.12
C ILE A 42 -3.93 1.81 -5.02
N GLU A 43 -4.09 1.63 -6.33
CA GLU A 43 -3.76 2.62 -7.37
C GLU A 43 -4.96 2.82 -8.31
N THR A 44 -5.42 4.06 -8.43
CA THR A 44 -6.55 4.50 -9.28
C THR A 44 -6.36 5.92 -9.80
N SER A 45 -5.12 6.33 -10.07
CA SER A 45 -4.80 7.72 -10.46
C SER A 45 -5.27 8.09 -11.86
N CYS A 46 -5.41 7.12 -12.76
CA CYS A 46 -5.69 7.37 -14.17
C CYS A 46 -6.75 6.40 -14.72
N ASP A 47 -6.33 5.36 -15.45
CA ASP A 47 -7.15 4.41 -16.19
C ASP A 47 -6.87 2.94 -15.83
N ASP A 48 -5.95 2.67 -14.91
CA ASP A 48 -5.73 1.34 -14.34
C ASP A 48 -6.28 1.27 -12.91
N THR A 49 -7.06 0.22 -12.63
CA THR A 49 -7.42 -0.14 -11.24
C THR A 49 -6.47 -1.23 -10.80
N ALA A 50 -5.58 -0.94 -9.87
CA ALA A 50 -4.60 -1.92 -9.40
C ALA A 50 -4.58 -2.02 -7.87
N ALA A 51 -4.26 -3.22 -7.39
CA ALA A 51 -3.96 -3.46 -5.99
C ALA A 51 -2.81 -4.47 -5.84
N ALA A 52 -2.00 -4.31 -4.80
CA ALA A 52 -0.91 -5.22 -4.49
C ALA A 52 -0.73 -5.37 -2.98
N VAL A 53 -0.36 -6.57 -2.54
CA VAL A 53 0.02 -6.89 -1.17
C VAL A 53 1.53 -7.07 -1.12
N VAL A 54 2.21 -6.25 -0.33
CA VAL A 54 3.67 -6.17 -0.29
C VAL A 54 4.18 -6.29 1.14
N ASP A 55 5.28 -7.03 1.34
CA ASP A 55 5.98 -7.11 2.63
C ASP A 55 7.05 -6.02 2.80
N GLU A 56 7.60 -5.84 3.99
CA GLU A 56 8.61 -4.81 4.26
C GLU A 56 9.97 -5.06 3.59
N THR A 57 10.19 -6.26 3.04
CA THR A 57 11.39 -6.57 2.28
C THR A 57 11.26 -6.21 0.80
N GLY A 58 10.05 -5.80 0.39
CA GLY A 58 9.73 -5.41 -0.98
C GLY A 58 9.19 -6.55 -1.84
N ASN A 59 8.87 -7.71 -1.27
CA ASN A 59 8.27 -8.79 -2.06
C ASN A 59 6.80 -8.50 -2.32
N VAL A 60 6.38 -8.64 -3.58
CA VAL A 60 4.97 -8.64 -3.97
C VAL A 60 4.42 -10.04 -3.68
N LEU A 61 3.55 -10.13 -2.67
CA LEU A 61 2.92 -11.38 -2.25
C LEU A 61 1.73 -11.74 -3.16
N GLY A 62 1.03 -10.73 -3.66
CA GLY A 62 -0.06 -10.88 -4.62
C GLY A 62 -0.48 -9.53 -5.19
N GLU A 63 -0.87 -9.52 -6.47
CA GLU A 63 -1.29 -8.31 -7.17
C GLU A 63 -2.40 -8.62 -8.18
N ALA A 64 -3.17 -7.60 -8.52
CA ALA A 64 -4.17 -7.66 -9.55
C ALA A 64 -4.32 -6.30 -10.22
N ILE A 65 -4.60 -6.31 -11.52
CA ILE A 65 -4.79 -5.11 -12.33
C ILE A 65 -5.97 -5.29 -13.28
N HIS A 66 -6.78 -4.25 -13.41
CA HIS A 66 -7.75 -4.09 -14.49
C HIS A 66 -7.44 -2.81 -15.24
N SER A 67 -6.96 -2.96 -16.46
CA SER A 67 -6.66 -1.86 -17.35
C SER A 67 -7.87 -1.47 -18.20
N GLN A 68 -8.10 -0.17 -18.34
CA GLN A 68 -9.18 0.39 -19.15
C GLN A 68 -8.73 0.77 -20.58
N THR A 69 -7.50 0.41 -20.99
CA THR A 69 -6.92 0.81 -22.28
C THR A 69 -7.86 0.51 -23.47
N GLU A 70 -8.45 -0.69 -23.54
CA GLU A 70 -9.36 -1.04 -24.65
C GLU A 70 -10.61 -0.16 -24.73
N VAL A 71 -11.08 0.38 -23.60
CA VAL A 71 -12.23 1.28 -23.56
C VAL A 71 -11.81 2.66 -24.07
N HIS A 72 -10.70 3.19 -23.56
CA HIS A 72 -10.26 4.55 -23.89
C HIS A 72 -9.65 4.66 -25.30
N LEU A 73 -9.11 3.57 -25.85
CA LEU A 73 -8.72 3.49 -27.26
C LEU A 73 -9.92 3.74 -28.20
N LYS A 74 -11.12 3.25 -27.85
CA LYS A 74 -12.33 3.47 -28.65
C LYS A 74 -12.84 4.91 -28.59
N THR A 75 -12.49 5.65 -27.54
CA THR A 75 -12.89 7.05 -27.34
C THR A 75 -11.81 8.04 -27.78
N GLY A 76 -10.65 7.57 -28.27
CA GLY A 76 -9.54 8.41 -28.70
C GLY A 76 -8.79 9.08 -27.55
N GLY A 77 -8.84 8.49 -26.35
CA GLY A 77 -8.22 9.03 -25.13
C GLY A 77 -9.06 8.81 -23.89
N ILE A 78 -8.48 9.15 -22.74
CA ILE A 78 -9.08 8.89 -21.43
C ILE A 78 -10.24 9.86 -21.19
N VAL A 79 -11.44 9.30 -20.98
CA VAL A 79 -12.64 10.06 -20.61
C VAL A 79 -12.85 9.99 -19.09
N PRO A 80 -12.62 11.07 -18.31
CA PRO A 80 -12.53 10.97 -16.85
C PRO A 80 -13.78 10.42 -16.14
N PRO A 81 -15.02 10.78 -16.53
CA PRO A 81 -16.22 10.16 -15.94
C PRO A 81 -16.33 8.65 -16.23
N ALA A 82 -15.92 8.21 -17.43
CA ALA A 82 -15.90 6.78 -17.77
C ALA A 82 -14.83 6.04 -16.95
N ALA A 83 -13.64 6.64 -16.79
CA ALA A 83 -12.58 6.06 -15.97
C ALA A 83 -13.01 5.90 -14.51
N GLN A 84 -13.65 6.93 -13.94
CA GLN A 84 -14.23 6.86 -12.60
C GLN A 84 -15.23 5.69 -12.46
N GLN A 85 -16.13 5.53 -13.43
CA GLN A 85 -17.14 4.48 -13.38
C GLN A 85 -16.49 3.09 -13.41
N LEU A 86 -15.52 2.88 -14.29
CA LEU A 86 -14.78 1.62 -14.40
C LEU A 86 -13.98 1.30 -13.13
N HIS A 87 -13.38 2.30 -12.47
CA HIS A 87 -12.76 2.08 -11.15
C HIS A 87 -13.78 1.60 -10.12
N ARG A 88 -14.97 2.22 -10.05
CA ARG A 88 -16.01 1.83 -9.08
C ARG A 88 -16.49 0.39 -9.28
N GLU A 89 -16.64 -0.01 -10.53
CA GLU A 89 -17.07 -1.35 -10.91
C GLU A 89 -16.03 -2.43 -10.56
N ASN A 90 -14.73 -2.09 -10.61
CA ASN A 90 -13.66 -3.08 -10.53
C ASN A 90 -12.89 -3.09 -9.20
N ILE A 91 -12.85 -1.99 -8.45
CA ILE A 91 -11.96 -1.84 -7.29
C ILE A 91 -12.13 -2.93 -6.23
N GLN A 92 -13.38 -3.31 -5.91
CA GLN A 92 -13.64 -4.36 -4.93
C GLN A 92 -13.10 -5.71 -5.40
N ARG A 93 -13.38 -6.08 -6.65
CA ARG A 93 -12.90 -7.32 -7.26
C ARG A 93 -11.38 -7.37 -7.28
N ILE A 94 -10.73 -6.29 -7.71
CA ILE A 94 -9.27 -6.21 -7.83
C ILE A 94 -8.58 -6.34 -6.46
N VAL A 95 -9.09 -5.67 -5.43
CA VAL A 95 -8.53 -5.81 -4.07
C VAL A 95 -8.73 -7.23 -3.53
N GLN A 96 -9.87 -7.86 -3.79
CA GLN A 96 -10.11 -9.25 -3.40
C GLN A 96 -9.20 -10.25 -4.13
N GLU A 97 -8.95 -10.03 -5.41
CA GLU A 97 -8.02 -10.83 -6.22
C GLU A 97 -6.58 -10.71 -5.69
N ALA A 98 -6.09 -9.50 -5.43
CA ALA A 98 -4.76 -9.28 -4.86
C ALA A 98 -4.59 -9.95 -3.48
N LEU A 99 -5.58 -9.82 -2.60
CA LEU A 99 -5.57 -10.47 -1.28
C LEU A 99 -5.60 -12.00 -1.41
N SER A 100 -6.45 -12.53 -2.29
CA SER A 100 -6.55 -13.97 -2.53
C SER A 100 -5.24 -14.54 -3.09
N ALA A 101 -4.63 -13.84 -4.07
CA ALA A 101 -3.34 -14.22 -4.64
C ALA A 101 -2.22 -14.22 -3.59
N SER A 102 -2.26 -13.29 -2.63
CA SER A 102 -1.27 -13.21 -1.55
C SER A 102 -1.43 -14.28 -0.47
N GLY A 103 -2.61 -14.89 -0.33
CA GLY A 103 -2.94 -15.75 0.80
C GLY A 103 -2.99 -15.04 2.17
N VAL A 104 -2.88 -13.71 2.20
CA VAL A 104 -2.90 -12.90 3.42
C VAL A 104 -4.34 -12.60 3.82
N SER A 105 -4.68 -12.87 5.09
CA SER A 105 -5.96 -12.44 5.63
C SER A 105 -6.00 -10.92 5.79
N PRO A 106 -7.12 -10.24 5.51
CA PRO A 106 -7.27 -8.80 5.76
C PRO A 106 -6.93 -8.38 7.21
N SER A 107 -7.11 -9.29 8.18
CA SER A 107 -6.73 -9.06 9.59
C SER A 107 -5.24 -8.88 9.81
N ASP A 108 -4.42 -9.42 8.92
CA ASP A 108 -2.96 -9.52 9.08
C ASP A 108 -2.25 -8.34 8.40
N LEU A 109 -2.98 -7.54 7.62
CA LEU A 109 -2.50 -6.29 7.06
C LEU A 109 -2.06 -5.34 8.19
N SER A 110 -0.90 -4.72 8.00
CA SER A 110 -0.34 -3.69 8.89
C SER A 110 -0.81 -2.29 8.53
N ALA A 111 -1.09 -2.01 7.24
CA ALA A 111 -1.61 -0.74 6.77
C ALA A 111 -2.28 -0.87 5.39
N ILE A 112 -3.03 0.16 5.02
CA ILE A 112 -3.59 0.34 3.67
C ILE A 112 -2.96 1.61 3.09
N ALA A 113 -2.34 1.49 1.93
CA ALA A 113 -1.67 2.57 1.22
C ALA A 113 -2.39 2.86 -0.10
N THR A 114 -2.66 4.14 -0.39
CA THR A 114 -3.46 4.50 -1.56
C THR A 114 -2.92 5.75 -2.23
N THR A 115 -2.83 5.71 -3.55
CA THR A 115 -2.45 6.90 -4.34
C THR A 115 -3.50 7.99 -4.20
N ILE A 116 -3.07 9.18 -3.78
CA ILE A 116 -3.94 10.34 -3.60
C ILE A 116 -3.59 11.53 -4.50
N LYS A 117 -2.43 11.48 -5.18
CA LYS A 117 -1.95 12.51 -6.12
C LYS A 117 -0.66 12.08 -6.83
N PRO A 118 -0.26 12.73 -7.93
CA PRO A 118 -1.15 13.39 -8.89
C PRO A 118 -2.05 12.37 -9.59
N GLY A 119 -3.02 12.84 -10.37
CA GLY A 119 -3.93 11.99 -11.12
C GLY A 119 -5.26 12.68 -11.42
N LEU A 120 -6.15 11.98 -12.10
CA LEU A 120 -7.52 12.41 -12.36
C LEU A 120 -8.30 12.45 -11.04
N ALA A 121 -8.77 13.63 -10.65
CA ALA A 121 -9.46 13.82 -9.37
C ALA A 121 -10.66 12.87 -9.19
N LEU A 122 -11.41 12.60 -10.25
CA LEU A 122 -12.54 11.68 -10.24
C LEU A 122 -12.13 10.23 -9.98
N SER A 123 -10.99 9.79 -10.53
CA SER A 123 -10.44 8.45 -10.35
C SER A 123 -9.80 8.29 -8.97
N LEU A 124 -8.98 9.25 -8.53
CA LEU A 124 -8.36 9.29 -7.20
C LEU A 124 -9.40 9.20 -6.07
N GLY A 125 -10.53 9.88 -6.24
CA GLY A 125 -11.63 9.85 -5.27
C GLY A 125 -12.22 8.45 -5.05
N VAL A 126 -12.19 7.57 -6.06
CA VAL A 126 -12.68 6.19 -5.95
C VAL A 126 -11.75 5.37 -5.04
N GLY A 127 -10.45 5.37 -5.34
CA GLY A 127 -9.44 4.67 -4.54
C GLY A 127 -9.43 5.14 -3.09
N LEU A 128 -9.43 6.46 -2.87
CA LEU A 128 -9.45 7.05 -1.53
C LEU A 128 -10.70 6.64 -0.75
N SER A 129 -11.89 6.78 -1.34
CA SER A 129 -13.16 6.44 -0.67
C SER A 129 -13.21 4.96 -0.26
N PHE A 130 -12.85 4.06 -1.18
CA PHE A 130 -12.79 2.63 -0.90
C PHE A 130 -11.80 2.30 0.22
N SER A 131 -10.62 2.91 0.19
CA SER A 131 -9.57 2.66 1.17
C SER A 131 -9.95 3.13 2.57
N LEU A 132 -10.63 4.28 2.69
CA LEU A 132 -11.12 4.79 3.97
C LEU A 132 -12.24 3.91 4.55
N GLN A 133 -13.11 3.33 3.71
CA GLN A 133 -14.09 2.33 4.15
C GLN A 133 -13.39 1.10 4.72
N LEU A 134 -12.38 0.57 4.02
CA LEU A 134 -11.61 -0.59 4.46
C LEU A 134 -10.84 -0.31 5.75
N VAL A 135 -10.24 0.88 5.88
CA VAL A 135 -9.61 1.38 7.12
C VAL A 135 -10.62 1.39 8.28
N GLY A 136 -11.84 1.88 8.05
CA GLY A 136 -12.90 1.89 9.07
C GLY A 136 -13.31 0.48 9.52
N GLN A 137 -13.37 -0.47 8.58
CA GLN A 137 -13.73 -1.87 8.85
C GLN A 137 -12.61 -2.63 9.58
N LEU A 138 -11.37 -2.54 9.07
CA LEU A 138 -10.23 -3.32 9.56
C LEU A 138 -9.47 -2.63 10.70
N LYS A 139 -9.76 -1.34 10.95
CA LYS A 139 -9.07 -0.49 11.94
C LYS A 139 -7.56 -0.44 11.73
N LYS A 140 -7.14 -0.35 10.47
CA LYS A 140 -5.73 -0.30 10.07
C LYS A 140 -5.29 1.14 9.77
N PRO A 141 -4.02 1.50 10.00
CA PRO A 141 -3.46 2.76 9.54
C PRO A 141 -3.65 2.98 8.04
N PHE A 142 -3.87 4.23 7.65
CA PHE A 142 -3.93 4.68 6.26
C PHE A 142 -2.64 5.41 5.90
N ILE A 143 -2.08 5.12 4.71
CA ILE A 143 -0.86 5.75 4.20
C ILE A 143 -1.20 6.44 2.87
N PRO A 144 -1.22 7.79 2.82
CA PRO A 144 -1.39 8.50 1.56
C PRO A 144 -0.12 8.40 0.70
N ILE A 145 -0.28 8.01 -0.56
CA ILE A 145 0.83 7.82 -1.50
C ILE A 145 0.81 8.89 -2.59
N HIS A 146 2.00 9.41 -2.90
CA HIS A 146 2.24 10.23 -4.09
C HIS A 146 2.69 9.32 -5.25
N HIS A 147 1.92 9.27 -6.33
CA HIS A 147 2.10 8.42 -7.50
C HIS A 147 3.53 8.48 -8.06
N MET A 148 4.06 9.70 -8.28
CA MET A 148 5.42 9.84 -8.83
C MET A 148 6.53 9.45 -7.85
N GLU A 149 6.30 9.59 -6.53
CA GLU A 149 7.27 9.16 -5.52
C GLU A 149 7.29 7.62 -5.46
N ALA A 150 6.11 6.99 -5.56
CA ALA A 150 5.99 5.54 -5.68
C ALA A 150 6.73 5.03 -6.93
N HIS A 151 6.49 5.64 -8.10
CA HIS A 151 7.23 5.32 -9.32
C HIS A 151 8.75 5.44 -9.15
N ALA A 152 9.23 6.51 -8.54
CA ALA A 152 10.66 6.72 -8.31
C ALA A 152 11.30 5.64 -7.43
N LEU A 153 10.53 5.06 -6.50
CA LEU A 153 11.02 4.04 -5.57
C LEU A 153 10.91 2.61 -6.12
N THR A 154 10.20 2.37 -7.23
CA THR A 154 10.04 1.03 -7.81
C THR A 154 11.36 0.33 -8.13
N ILE A 155 12.39 1.08 -8.54
CA ILE A 155 13.72 0.53 -8.81
C ILE A 155 14.32 -0.17 -7.58
N ARG A 156 13.95 0.28 -6.37
CA ARG A 156 14.42 -0.29 -5.10
C ARG A 156 13.72 -1.60 -4.74
N LEU A 157 12.60 -1.95 -5.38
CA LEU A 157 11.96 -3.26 -5.24
C LEU A 157 12.72 -4.34 -6.02
N THR A 158 13.33 -3.96 -7.14
CA THR A 158 14.01 -4.91 -8.05
C THR A 158 15.53 -4.90 -7.88
N ASN A 159 16.09 -3.79 -7.42
CA ASN A 159 17.53 -3.58 -7.32
C ASN A 159 17.89 -2.94 -5.98
N LYS A 160 19.08 -3.26 -5.46
CA LYS A 160 19.63 -2.59 -4.29
C LYS A 160 20.22 -1.24 -4.71
N VAL A 161 19.40 -0.20 -4.67
CA VAL A 161 19.81 1.19 -4.92
C VAL A 161 19.77 1.96 -3.60
N GLU A 162 20.93 2.46 -3.20
CA GLU A 162 21.09 3.33 -2.03
C GLU A 162 20.78 4.78 -2.39
N PHE A 163 20.34 5.55 -1.39
CA PHE A 163 20.21 7.00 -1.55
C PHE A 163 21.59 7.70 -1.44
N PRO A 164 21.77 8.87 -2.09
CA PRO A 164 20.86 9.46 -3.06
C PRO A 164 21.04 8.85 -4.46
N PHE A 165 19.99 8.85 -5.28
CA PHE A 165 20.07 8.46 -6.69
C PHE A 165 19.26 9.39 -7.60
N LEU A 166 19.68 9.48 -8.86
CA LEU A 166 18.98 10.26 -9.87
C LEU A 166 17.92 9.38 -10.55
N VAL A 167 16.73 9.93 -10.77
CA VAL A 167 15.64 9.26 -11.49
C VAL A 167 15.08 10.14 -12.60
N LEU A 168 14.88 9.53 -13.77
CA LEU A 168 14.15 10.10 -14.90
C LEU A 168 12.82 9.34 -15.03
N LEU A 169 11.72 10.02 -14.71
CA LEU A 169 10.38 9.47 -14.78
C LEU A 169 9.72 9.95 -16.07
N ILE A 170 9.39 9.01 -16.96
CA ILE A 170 8.73 9.30 -18.24
C ILE A 170 7.50 8.39 -18.34
N SER A 171 6.33 8.98 -18.52
CA SER A 171 5.05 8.30 -18.73
C SER A 171 4.19 9.06 -19.75
N GLY A 172 2.95 8.60 -19.96
CA GLY A 172 1.94 9.33 -20.75
C GLY A 172 1.72 10.75 -20.24
N GLY A 173 1.62 10.94 -18.92
CA GLY A 173 1.31 12.25 -18.32
C GLY A 173 2.47 13.00 -17.66
N HIS A 174 3.66 12.40 -17.56
CA HIS A 174 4.76 12.97 -16.78
C HIS A 174 6.12 12.82 -17.47
N CYS A 175 6.95 13.85 -17.36
CA CYS A 175 8.38 13.80 -17.67
C CYS A 175 9.12 14.60 -16.61
N LEU A 176 9.84 13.93 -15.70
CA LEU A 176 10.45 14.53 -14.51
C LEU A 176 11.86 13.99 -14.33
N LEU A 177 12.81 14.87 -14.03
CA LEU A 177 14.15 14.53 -13.53
C LEU A 177 14.23 14.93 -12.07
N ALA A 178 14.55 14.00 -11.17
CA ALA A 178 14.64 14.27 -9.74
C ALA A 178 15.83 13.55 -9.09
N LEU A 179 16.40 14.18 -8.06
CA LEU A 179 17.32 13.54 -7.13
C LEU A 179 16.52 12.99 -5.95
N VAL A 180 16.54 11.67 -5.76
CA VAL A 180 15.88 10.99 -4.65
C VAL A 180 16.88 10.88 -3.50
N GLN A 181 16.64 11.60 -2.41
CA GLN A 181 17.51 11.63 -1.22
C GLN A 181 17.01 10.71 -0.11
N GLY A 182 15.74 10.33 -0.14
CA GLY A 182 15.11 9.43 0.82
C GLY A 182 13.72 8.99 0.35
N VAL A 183 13.04 8.19 1.18
CA VAL A 183 11.71 7.62 0.87
C VAL A 183 10.63 8.69 0.64
N SER A 184 10.81 9.87 1.24
CA SER A 184 9.90 11.02 1.09
C SER A 184 10.66 12.33 0.89
N ASP A 185 11.91 12.26 0.41
CA ASP A 185 12.77 13.41 0.17
C ASP A 185 13.24 13.38 -1.29
N PHE A 186 12.64 14.28 -2.08
CA PHE A 186 12.82 14.37 -3.52
C PHE A 186 13.13 15.82 -3.89
N LEU A 187 14.23 16.02 -4.61
CA LEU A 187 14.58 17.31 -5.21
C LEU A 187 14.29 17.25 -6.72
N LEU A 188 13.24 17.96 -7.15
CA LEU A 188 12.92 18.10 -8.57
C LEU A 188 13.98 18.96 -9.27
N LEU A 189 14.67 18.40 -10.26
CA LEU A 189 15.71 19.07 -11.04
C LEU A 189 15.17 19.62 -12.37
N GLY A 190 14.16 18.97 -12.92
CA GLY A 190 13.53 19.40 -14.17
C GLY A 190 12.24 18.65 -14.47
N LYS A 191 11.40 19.25 -15.30
CA LYS A 191 10.19 18.62 -15.84
C LYS A 191 9.90 19.12 -17.25
N SER A 192 9.09 18.38 -18.02
CA SER A 192 8.53 18.92 -19.26
C SER A 192 7.76 20.22 -18.97
N LEU A 193 7.84 21.16 -19.91
CA LEU A 193 7.14 22.44 -19.82
C LEU A 193 5.72 22.38 -20.40
N ASP A 194 5.50 21.42 -21.30
CA ASP A 194 4.28 21.24 -22.07
C ASP A 194 3.81 19.77 -22.00
N ILE A 195 3.94 19.02 -23.09
CA ILE A 195 3.47 17.65 -23.23
C ILE A 195 4.56 16.69 -22.74
N ALA A 196 4.14 15.62 -22.07
CA ALA A 196 5.05 14.55 -21.76
C ALA A 196 5.37 13.74 -23.03
N PRO A 197 6.56 13.10 -23.12
CA PRO A 197 6.92 12.29 -24.28
C PRO A 197 5.91 11.20 -24.61
N GLY A 198 5.25 10.59 -23.61
CA GLY A 198 4.21 9.59 -23.85
C GLY A 198 2.99 10.17 -24.56
N ASP A 199 2.41 11.26 -24.04
CA ASP A 199 1.28 11.96 -24.71
C ASP A 199 1.65 12.49 -26.10
N MET A 200 2.92 12.84 -26.35
CA MET A 200 3.37 13.20 -27.70
C MET A 200 3.42 12.00 -28.66
N LEU A 201 3.73 10.80 -28.16
CA LEU A 201 3.76 9.57 -28.96
C LEU A 201 2.36 9.02 -29.24
N ASP A 202 1.40 9.28 -28.34
CA ASP A 202 0.01 8.86 -28.50
C ASP A 202 -0.74 9.69 -29.56
N LYS A 203 -0.23 10.88 -29.93
CA LYS A 203 -0.79 11.81 -30.91
C LYS A 203 -0.22 11.62 -32.31
#